data_AF-A0A6I2FNX9-F1
#
_entry.id   AF-A0A6I2FNX9-F1
#
_cell.length_a   1.000
_cell.length_b   1.000
_cell.length_c   1.000
_cell.angle_alpha   90.00
_cell.angle_beta   90.00
_cell.angle_gamma   90.00
#
_symmetry.space_group_name_H-M   'P 1'
#
loop_
_entity.id
_entity.type
_entity.pdbx_description
1 polymer ?
#
loop_
_entity_poly.entity_id
_entity_poly.type
_entity_poly.pdbx_seq_one_letter_code
_entity_poly.pdbx_strand_id
1 'polypeptide(L)'
;MLTPGLILLRLFGHLPAGAGRANSSLLNASTRPFDVLNFYGSRLAARVFNRRRMGAKMDRVIASLQRSLSREAAADFARAMRYPSRWDPYFHEYMTLAGIYRYPGQHYDHHRKQLTLNSVRDP
;
A
#
# COMPACT_ATOMS: atom_id res chain seq x y z
N MET A 1 0.26 -0.21 10.34
CA MET A 1 -0.55 0.09 9.14
C MET A 1 0.15 -0.58 7.98
N LEU A 2 -0.51 -1.48 7.24
CA LEU A 2 -0.01 -2.18 6.02
C LEU A 2 -0.99 -3.29 5.58
N THR A 3 -1.87 -3.75 6.47
CA THR A 3 -2.77 -4.88 6.17
C THR A 3 -3.85 -4.57 5.12
N PRO A 4 -4.51 -3.39 5.10
CA PRO A 4 -5.45 -3.07 4.02
C PRO A 4 -4.72 -2.85 2.68
N GLY A 5 -3.59 -2.13 2.71
CA GLY A 5 -2.80 -1.83 1.52
C GLY A 5 -2.25 -3.06 0.82
N LEU A 6 -1.73 -4.06 1.57
CA LEU A 6 -1.21 -5.29 0.97
C LEU A 6 -2.30 -6.17 0.34
N ILE A 7 -3.49 -6.18 0.92
CA ILE A 7 -4.64 -6.89 0.34
C ILE A 7 -5.06 -6.22 -0.96
N LEU A 8 -5.09 -4.87 -0.98
CA LEU A 8 -5.33 -4.10 -2.20
C LEU A 8 -4.22 -4.34 -3.24
N LEU A 9 -2.94 -4.34 -2.84
CA LEU A 9 -1.81 -4.68 -3.73
C LEU A 9 -1.96 -6.04 -4.40
N ARG A 10 -2.36 -7.08 -3.63
CA ARG A 10 -2.54 -8.44 -4.17
C ARG A 10 -3.80 -8.58 -5.02
N LEU A 11 -4.92 -7.99 -4.58
CA LEU A 11 -6.16 -8.02 -5.36
C LEU A 11 -6.01 -7.28 -6.69
N PHE A 12 -5.31 -6.15 -6.68
CA PHE A 12 -5.13 -5.30 -7.85
C PHE A 12 -3.95 -5.71 -8.73
N GLY A 13 -2.89 -6.30 -8.17
CA GLY A 13 -1.71 -6.75 -8.93
C GLY A 13 -1.98 -7.93 -9.88
N HIS A 14 -3.08 -8.66 -9.68
CA HIS A 14 -3.45 -9.81 -10.51
C HIS A 14 -4.67 -9.58 -11.42
N LEU A 15 -5.28 -8.39 -11.42
CA LEU A 15 -6.39 -8.11 -12.34
C LEU A 15 -5.91 -7.98 -13.80
N PRO A 16 -6.68 -8.47 -14.77
CA PRO A 16 -6.29 -8.43 -16.18
C PRO A 16 -6.19 -6.99 -16.72
N ALA A 17 -5.24 -6.77 -17.62
CA ALA A 17 -4.87 -5.46 -18.19
C ALA A 17 -6.04 -4.71 -18.89
N GLY A 18 -7.16 -5.39 -19.17
CA GLY A 18 -8.35 -4.82 -19.83
C GLY A 18 -9.31 -4.04 -18.91
N ALA A 19 -9.17 -4.08 -17.58
CA ALA A 19 -10.09 -3.41 -16.66
C ALA A 19 -9.80 -1.89 -16.47
N GLY A 20 -8.90 -1.32 -17.28
CA GLY A 20 -8.18 -0.07 -16.97
C GLY A 20 -9.03 1.15 -16.61
N ARG A 21 -10.05 1.55 -17.38
CA ARG A 21 -10.74 2.84 -17.13
C ARG A 21 -11.95 2.75 -16.20
N ALA A 22 -12.78 1.73 -16.37
CA ALA A 22 -13.97 1.54 -15.53
C ALA A 22 -13.56 1.24 -14.08
N ASN A 23 -12.49 0.47 -13.88
CA ASN A 23 -11.97 0.14 -12.56
C ASN A 23 -11.40 1.37 -11.84
N SER A 24 -10.58 2.20 -12.51
CA SER A 24 -10.01 3.39 -11.85
C SER A 24 -11.08 4.43 -11.50
N SER A 25 -12.09 4.62 -12.35
CA SER A 25 -13.22 5.52 -12.07
C SER A 25 -14.05 5.02 -10.89
N LEU A 26 -14.39 3.73 -10.86
CA LEU A 26 -15.10 3.12 -9.75
C LEU A 26 -14.31 3.22 -8.43
N LEU A 27 -13.01 2.94 -8.47
CA LEU A 27 -12.13 3.05 -7.31
C LEU A 27 -12.04 4.51 -6.83
N ASN A 28 -11.92 5.48 -7.73
CA ASN A 28 -11.98 6.90 -7.39
C ASN A 28 -13.34 7.31 -6.81
N ALA A 29 -14.45 6.75 -7.29
CA ALA A 29 -15.78 7.00 -6.69
C ALA A 29 -15.87 6.46 -5.25
N SER A 30 -15.16 5.37 -4.96
CA SER A 30 -15.03 4.81 -3.61
C SER A 30 -13.97 5.49 -2.72
N THR A 31 -13.46 6.68 -3.09
CA THR A 31 -12.48 7.41 -2.25
C THR A 31 -13.02 7.73 -0.87
N ARG A 32 -14.25 8.27 -0.76
CA ARG A 32 -14.85 8.58 0.56
C ARG A 32 -14.98 7.36 1.47
N PRO A 33 -15.56 6.22 1.04
CA PRO A 33 -15.60 5.05 1.89
C PRO A 33 -14.20 4.49 2.19
N PHE A 34 -13.26 4.58 1.24
CA PHE A 34 -11.85 4.24 1.49
C PHE A 34 -11.25 5.09 2.61
N ASP A 35 -11.42 6.42 2.58
CA ASP A 35 -10.88 7.33 3.59
C ASP A 35 -11.39 7.01 5.00
N VAL A 36 -12.69 6.71 5.11
CA VAL A 36 -13.33 6.29 6.38
C VAL A 36 -12.70 5.00 6.90
N LEU A 37 -12.64 3.97 6.06
CA LEU A 37 -12.05 2.68 6.44
C LEU A 37 -10.57 2.81 6.78
N ASN A 38 -9.83 3.61 6.01
CA ASN A 38 -8.42 3.86 6.21
C ASN A 38 -8.17 4.61 7.54
N PHE A 39 -9.00 5.60 7.86
CA PHE A 39 -8.92 6.35 9.11
C PHE A 39 -9.20 5.45 10.33
N TYR A 40 -10.36 4.79 10.37
CA TYR A 40 -10.74 3.96 11.52
C TYR A 40 -9.83 2.73 11.65
N GLY A 41 -9.48 2.10 10.52
CA GLY A 41 -8.55 0.98 10.47
C GLY A 41 -7.16 1.36 10.99
N SER A 42 -6.67 2.54 10.61
CA SER A 42 -5.39 3.07 11.12
C SER A 42 -5.45 3.37 12.60
N ARG A 43 -6.53 3.99 13.08
CA ARG A 43 -6.72 4.29 14.50
C ARG A 43 -6.76 3.02 15.36
N LEU A 44 -7.48 1.99 14.90
CA LEU A 44 -7.52 0.70 15.59
C LEU A 44 -6.16 -0.01 15.53
N ALA A 45 -5.51 -0.01 14.37
CA ALA A 45 -4.21 -0.63 14.19
C ALA A 45 -3.14 0.00 15.08
N ALA A 46 -3.16 1.32 15.28
CA ALA A 46 -2.26 2.01 16.19
C ALA A 46 -2.43 1.56 17.66
N ARG A 47 -3.67 1.23 18.08
CA ARG A 47 -3.93 0.68 19.43
C ARG A 47 -3.43 -0.76 19.59
N VAL A 48 -3.50 -1.56 18.53
CA VAL A 48 -3.11 -2.99 18.57
C VAL A 48 -1.60 -3.17 18.37
N PHE A 49 -1.02 -2.48 17.38
CA PHE A 49 0.38 -2.55 17.01
C PHE A 49 1.17 -1.43 17.68
N ASN A 50 1.28 -1.51 19.01
CA ASN A 50 2.15 -0.63 19.78
C ASN A 50 3.64 -0.95 19.52
N ARG A 51 4.55 -0.20 20.18
CA ARG A 51 6.01 -0.35 20.04
C ARG A 51 6.54 -1.77 20.20
N ARG A 52 5.87 -2.63 20.98
CA ARG A 52 6.29 -4.01 21.23
C ARG A 52 5.91 -4.96 20.10
N ARG A 53 4.84 -4.66 19.35
CA ARG A 53 4.28 -5.54 18.31
C ARG A 53 4.56 -5.08 16.89
N MET A 54 4.91 -3.80 16.70
CA MET A 54 5.11 -3.22 15.38
C MET A 54 6.30 -3.85 14.63
N GLY A 55 7.43 -4.10 15.32
CA GLY A 55 8.60 -4.76 14.71
C GLY A 55 8.25 -6.13 14.12
N ALA A 56 7.71 -7.04 14.93
CA ALA A 56 7.29 -8.36 14.47
C ALA A 56 6.20 -8.32 13.37
N LYS A 57 5.35 -7.29 13.34
CA LYS A 57 4.38 -7.09 12.24
C LYS A 57 5.09 -6.69 10.95
N MET A 58 6.10 -5.81 11.03
CA MET A 58 6.92 -5.40 9.89
C MET A 58 7.67 -6.60 9.30
N ASP A 59 8.34 -7.40 10.14
CA ASP A 59 9.08 -8.58 9.68
C ASP A 59 8.19 -9.56 8.92
N ARG A 60 6.97 -9.81 9.42
CA ARG A 60 5.99 -10.66 8.73
C ARG A 60 5.56 -10.09 7.38
N VAL A 61 5.43 -8.77 7.28
CA VAL A 61 5.10 -8.10 6.02
C VAL A 61 6.25 -8.23 5.03
N ILE A 62 7.48 -7.95 5.45
CA ILE A 62 8.69 -8.11 4.62
C ILE A 62 8.80 -9.55 4.13
N ALA A 63 8.68 -10.53 5.02
CA ALA A 63 8.74 -11.94 4.65
C ALA A 63 7.62 -12.33 3.68
N SER A 64 6.41 -11.79 3.84
CA SER A 64 5.29 -12.02 2.92
C SER A 64 5.53 -11.40 1.54
N LEU A 65 6.14 -10.21 1.48
CA LEU A 65 6.50 -9.54 0.23
C LEU A 65 7.62 -10.29 -0.48
N GLN A 66 8.66 -10.71 0.23
CA GLN A 66 9.76 -11.52 -0.32
C GLN A 66 9.26 -12.86 -0.88
N ARG A 67 8.38 -13.56 -0.15
CA ARG A 67 7.75 -14.80 -0.65
C ARG A 67 6.90 -14.55 -1.89
N SER A 68 6.17 -13.43 -1.94
CA SER A 68 5.39 -13.05 -3.11
C SER A 68 6.30 -12.79 -4.31
N LEU A 69 7.35 -11.99 -4.11
CA LEU A 69 8.34 -11.65 -5.12
C LEU A 69 9.02 -12.90 -5.70
N SER A 70 9.38 -13.86 -4.84
CA SER A 70 10.03 -15.11 -5.27
C SER A 70 9.15 -16.03 -6.13
N ARG A 71 7.84 -15.80 -6.15
CA ARG A 71 6.87 -16.59 -6.91
C ARG A 71 6.46 -15.92 -8.22
N GLU A 72 6.83 -14.66 -8.43
CA GLU A 72 6.44 -13.88 -9.59
C GLU A 72 7.38 -14.16 -10.76
N ALA A 73 6.84 -14.35 -11.97
CA ALA A 73 7.68 -14.50 -13.15
C ALA A 73 8.25 -13.14 -13.57
N ALA A 74 9.47 -13.14 -14.12
CA ALA A 74 10.13 -11.90 -14.55
C ALA A 74 9.29 -11.09 -15.55
N ALA A 75 8.55 -11.77 -16.43
CA ALA A 75 7.65 -11.14 -17.40
C ALA A 75 6.45 -10.42 -16.75
N ASP A 76 5.99 -10.88 -15.59
CA ASP A 76 4.82 -10.30 -14.91
C ASP A 76 5.14 -8.92 -14.31
N PHE A 77 6.40 -8.62 -14.02
CA PHE A 77 6.80 -7.31 -13.49
C PHE A 77 6.49 -6.14 -14.42
N ALA A 78 6.43 -6.38 -15.73
CA ALA A 78 6.08 -5.38 -16.73
C ALA A 78 4.55 -5.21 -16.89
N ARG A 79 3.75 -6.15 -16.38
CA ARG A 79 2.29 -6.03 -16.41
C ARG A 79 1.87 -4.84 -15.55
N ALA A 80 0.94 -4.06 -16.06
CA ALA A 80 0.47 -2.85 -15.40
C ALA A 80 -1.04 -2.72 -15.44
N MET A 81 -1.55 -2.01 -14.44
CA MET A 81 -2.97 -1.75 -14.27
C MET A 81 -3.17 -0.28 -13.90
N ARG A 82 -4.39 0.23 -14.13
CA ARG A 82 -4.77 1.54 -13.63
C ARG A 82 -5.13 1.53 -12.15
N TYR A 83 -4.55 2.45 -11.40
CA TYR A 83 -4.79 2.64 -9.97
C TYR A 83 -5.50 3.98 -9.70
N PRO A 84 -6.24 4.11 -8.59
CA PRO A 84 -6.84 5.37 -8.19
C PRO A 84 -5.74 6.35 -7.75
N SER A 85 -5.62 7.49 -8.42
CA SER A 85 -4.60 8.51 -8.12
C SER A 85 -4.90 9.34 -6.87
N ARG A 86 -6.07 9.15 -6.25
CA ARG A 86 -6.53 9.96 -5.11
C ARG A 86 -6.27 9.35 -3.74
N TRP A 87 -5.95 8.06 -3.69
CA TRP A 87 -5.89 7.32 -2.43
C TRP A 87 -4.54 7.46 -1.72
N ASP A 88 -3.46 7.62 -2.49
CA ASP A 88 -2.12 7.80 -1.96
C ASP A 88 -1.27 8.64 -2.94
N PRO A 89 -0.41 9.57 -2.47
CA PRO A 89 0.43 10.40 -3.34
C PRO A 89 1.37 9.62 -4.26
N TYR A 90 1.73 8.39 -3.92
CA TYR A 90 2.60 7.52 -4.71
C TYR A 90 1.83 6.64 -5.70
N PHE A 91 0.50 6.70 -5.71
CA PHE A 91 -0.30 6.00 -6.71
C PHE A 91 -0.34 6.81 -8.00
N HIS A 92 0.12 6.17 -9.07
CA HIS A 92 0.01 6.71 -10.41
C HIS A 92 -1.18 6.08 -11.13
N GLU A 93 -1.76 6.81 -12.08
CA GLU A 93 -2.88 6.29 -12.87
C GLU A 93 -2.50 4.99 -13.59
N TYR A 94 -1.23 4.74 -13.86
CA TYR A 94 -0.73 3.47 -14.39
C TYR A 94 0.47 3.00 -13.58
N MET A 95 0.38 1.80 -12.99
CA MET A 95 1.47 1.21 -12.23
C MET A 95 1.73 -0.21 -12.70
N THR A 96 3.01 -0.50 -12.96
CA THR A 96 3.50 -1.87 -13.19
C THR A 96 3.55 -2.64 -11.89
N LEU A 97 3.53 -3.97 -11.95
CA LEU A 97 3.72 -4.81 -10.78
C LEU A 97 5.06 -4.50 -10.08
N ALA A 98 6.12 -4.19 -10.84
CA ALA A 98 7.37 -3.69 -10.27
C ALA A 98 7.19 -2.38 -9.48
N GLY A 99 6.45 -1.41 -10.02
CA GLY A 99 6.11 -0.17 -9.34
C GLY A 99 5.32 -0.43 -8.05
N ILE A 100 4.44 -1.42 -8.09
CA ILE A 100 3.65 -1.86 -6.93
C ILE A 100 4.51 -2.51 -5.85
N TYR A 101 5.50 -3.34 -6.19
CA TYR A 101 6.46 -3.86 -5.20
C TYR A 101 7.37 -2.78 -4.60
N ARG A 102 7.63 -1.70 -5.33
CA ARG A 102 8.44 -0.55 -4.85
C ARG A 102 7.66 0.34 -3.88
N TYR A 103 6.35 0.51 -4.10
CA TYR A 103 5.50 1.42 -3.35
C TYR A 103 5.57 1.28 -1.82
N PRO A 104 5.49 0.08 -1.21
CA PRO A 104 5.52 -0.06 0.25
C PRO A 104 6.78 0.52 0.90
N GLY A 105 7.93 0.44 0.23
CA GLY A 105 9.18 1.05 0.69
C GLY A 105 9.12 2.57 0.65
N GLN A 106 8.66 3.16 -0.46
CA GLN A 106 8.49 4.61 -0.60
C GLN A 106 7.53 5.17 0.45
N HIS A 107 6.39 4.50 0.62
CA HIS A 107 5.36 4.89 1.60
C HIS A 107 5.87 4.76 3.04
N TYR A 108 6.67 3.72 3.34
CA TYR A 108 7.35 3.60 4.64
C TYR A 108 8.33 4.75 4.88
N ASP A 109 9.18 5.08 3.91
CA ASP A 109 10.18 6.15 4.05
C ASP A 109 9.51 7.52 4.25
N HIS A 110 8.39 7.77 3.57
CA HIS A 110 7.57 8.96 3.77
C HIS A 110 7.09 9.09 5.22
N HIS A 111 6.45 8.04 5.75
CA HIS A 111 5.95 8.05 7.12
C HIS A 111 7.08 8.06 8.15
N ARG A 112 8.20 7.39 7.88
CA ARG A 112 9.39 7.46 8.73
C ARG A 112 9.84 8.91 8.87
N LYS A 113 9.95 9.66 7.76
CA LYS A 113 10.30 11.09 7.79
C LYS A 113 9.30 11.90 8.60
N GLN A 114 8.00 11.72 8.40
CA GLN A 114 6.96 12.42 9.18
C GLN A 114 7.09 12.16 10.69
N LEU A 115 7.32 10.91 11.08
CA LEU A 115 7.43 10.52 12.49
C LEU A 115 8.74 11.01 13.13
N THR A 116 9.85 11.00 12.39
CA THR A 116 11.15 11.52 12.87
C THR A 116 11.13 13.04 13.02
N LEU A 117 10.46 13.77 12.12
CA LEU A 117 10.34 15.23 12.21
C LEU A 117 9.39 15.67 13.33
N ASN A 118 8.28 14.95 13.53
CA ASN A 118 7.35 15.24 14.62
C ASN A 118 7.95 14.90 16.00
N SER A 119 8.86 13.93 16.11
CA SER A 119 9.52 13.61 17.39
C SER A 119 10.53 14.66 17.88
N VAL A 120 10.89 15.64 17.04
CA VAL A 120 11.79 16.75 17.41
C VAL A 120 11.00 17.94 17.99
N ARG A 121 9.66 17.91 17.95
CA ARG A 121 8.80 19.05 18.28
C ARG A 121 8.03 18.94 19.60
N ASP A 122 8.52 18.10 20.52
CA ASP A 122 8.06 18.06 21.92
C ASP A 122 9.13 18.70 22.83
N PRO A 123 8.92 19.92 23.39
CA PRO A 123 9.62 20.38 24.58
C PRO A 123 9.11 19.72 25.87
#